data_AF-A0A1S8WPE0-F1
#
_entry.id   AF-A0A1S8WPE0-F1
#
_cell.length_a   1.000
_cell.length_b   1.000
_cell.length_c   1.000
_cell.angle_alpha   90.00
_cell.angle_beta   90.00
_cell.angle_gamma   90.00
#
_symmetry.space_group_name_H-M   'P 1'
#
loop_
_entity.id
_entity.type
_entity.pdbx_description
1 polymer ?
#
loop_
_entity_poly.entity_id
_entity_poly.type
_entity_poly.pdbx_seq_one_letter_code
_entity_poly.pdbx_strand_id
1 'polypeptide(L)'
;MGGDNSKLTYRNVVIQLTTKTQVRLCSASSASLQPIDSNDNAFWERFWTDISISVQDMFVLIPAAEIRALREESPNNLATLSYKAVEKLSRIAEASFPTAKDQQTALNCIRLLTRLFPYIFEDPEWRSFFWSALPLEPDSAVDDLLFCPDFTVHSITKSGPGQSWNRSSHWSIITRPSPFCPPMCARFQEGPEDMHTIDSCEYIWQAGVGFAQNPVHNAAHDSNRTEILKLLLTCFSETMYMEREEAQQTQNKWVSFFTSTNNRHALPLFASLLNVVCAYDPVGFGVPYNHLMFSDSREPLVEVALQVLCIVLETELTGSYPTHPSHGYRNLVGRMSSEADEASSTTATSAGDGITEMNLFANYMSRIHRDEIPSSVWTQDMHNPCMFQFDVFLFVVDSQDFAFILNGLTRLLNNPLQQTYLPGSTKKVQMHQELLVLFWRMCEINKKFMYYVLKSSQVLDLLVPILYHLNDARSDP
;
A
#
# COMPACT_ATOMS: atom_id res chain seq x y z
N MET A 1 -24.89 17.46 -21.34
CA MET A 1 -25.49 16.54 -22.33
C MET A 1 -24.46 15.75 -23.16
N GLY A 2 -23.20 15.61 -22.72
CA GLY A 2 -22.15 14.89 -23.48
C GLY A 2 -21.75 13.51 -22.95
N GLY A 3 -22.35 13.02 -21.85
CA GLY A 3 -21.90 11.82 -21.15
C GLY A 3 -22.45 10.48 -21.67
N ASP A 4 -23.63 10.46 -22.28
CA ASP A 4 -24.28 9.19 -22.67
C ASP A 4 -23.65 8.59 -23.93
N ASN A 5 -23.21 9.43 -24.87
CA ASN A 5 -22.60 8.97 -26.11
C ASN A 5 -21.16 8.44 -25.89
N SER A 6 -20.43 8.99 -24.93
CA SER A 6 -19.07 8.54 -24.60
C SER A 6 -19.08 7.21 -23.86
N LYS A 7 -20.02 6.98 -22.92
CA LYS A 7 -20.23 5.67 -22.27
C LYS A 7 -20.64 4.58 -23.28
N LEU A 8 -21.53 4.90 -24.22
CA LEU A 8 -21.91 3.99 -25.30
C LEU A 8 -20.72 3.64 -26.20
N THR A 9 -19.89 4.65 -26.52
CA THR A 9 -18.67 4.46 -27.30
C THR A 9 -17.71 3.52 -26.58
N TYR A 10 -17.48 3.72 -25.28
CA TYR A 10 -16.66 2.82 -24.47
C TYR A 10 -17.18 1.39 -24.48
N ARG A 11 -18.50 1.22 -24.27
CA ARG A 11 -19.16 -0.08 -24.30
C ARG A 11 -18.94 -0.81 -25.63
N ASN A 12 -19.05 -0.08 -26.75
CA ASN A 12 -18.79 -0.63 -28.08
C ASN A 12 -17.34 -1.05 -28.29
N VAL A 13 -16.38 -0.37 -27.65
CA VAL A 13 -14.96 -0.74 -27.70
C VAL A 13 -14.71 -2.01 -26.87
N VAL A 14 -15.32 -2.14 -25.69
CA VAL A 14 -15.26 -3.35 -24.87
C VAL A 14 -15.80 -4.56 -25.63
N ILE A 15 -16.97 -4.43 -26.28
CA ILE A 15 -17.57 -5.50 -27.08
C ILE A 15 -16.64 -5.93 -28.23
N GLN A 16 -15.91 -4.99 -28.83
CA GLN A 16 -14.97 -5.29 -29.92
C GLN A 16 -13.79 -6.17 -29.48
N LEU A 17 -13.47 -6.25 -28.18
CA LEU A 17 -12.41 -7.13 -27.68
C LEU A 17 -12.73 -8.60 -27.94
N THR A 18 -14.01 -8.99 -27.89
CA THR A 18 -14.46 -10.38 -28.12
C THR A 18 -15.02 -10.59 -29.53
N THR A 19 -15.61 -9.56 -30.14
CA THR A 19 -16.40 -9.72 -31.38
C THR A 19 -15.67 -9.46 -32.71
N LYS A 20 -14.43 -8.96 -32.73
CA LYS A 20 -13.75 -8.67 -34.00
C LYS A 20 -13.17 -9.91 -34.68
N THR A 21 -14.01 -10.58 -35.46
CA THR A 21 -13.64 -11.46 -36.56
C THR A 21 -12.94 -10.65 -37.65
N GLN A 22 -11.60 -10.61 -37.64
CA GLN A 22 -10.87 -10.24 -38.87
C GLN A 22 -11.01 -11.39 -39.86
N VAL A 23 -12.10 -11.39 -40.63
CA VAL A 23 -12.19 -12.14 -41.88
C VAL A 23 -11.25 -11.45 -42.88
N ARG A 24 -9.95 -11.77 -42.83
CA ARG A 24 -9.17 -11.72 -44.07
C ARG A 24 -9.58 -12.95 -44.85
N LEU A 25 -10.21 -12.72 -46.01
CA LEU A 25 -10.46 -13.75 -47.02
C LEU A 25 -9.12 -14.40 -47.42
N CYS A 26 -8.69 -15.38 -46.65
CA CYS A 26 -7.73 -16.38 -47.10
C CYS A 26 -8.49 -17.70 -47.14
N SER A 27 -8.71 -18.18 -48.36
CA SER A 27 -9.09 -19.53 -48.75
C SER A 27 -9.46 -20.50 -47.61
N ALA A 28 -10.75 -20.83 -47.57
CA ALA A 28 -11.38 -21.97 -46.91
C ALA A 28 -10.46 -23.00 -46.22
N SER A 29 -10.17 -22.77 -44.93
CA SER A 29 -10.26 -23.77 -43.85
C SER A 29 -9.70 -23.15 -42.56
N SER A 30 -10.51 -23.09 -41.50
CA SER A 30 -10.27 -22.44 -40.18
C SER A 30 -10.36 -20.91 -40.16
N ALA A 31 -11.51 -20.37 -39.73
CA ALA A 31 -11.63 -18.98 -39.30
C ALA A 31 -11.01 -18.87 -37.89
N SER A 32 -9.72 -18.61 -37.80
CA SER A 32 -9.10 -18.20 -36.54
C SER A 32 -9.48 -16.75 -36.24
N LEU A 33 -10.09 -16.47 -35.09
CA LEU A 33 -10.17 -15.11 -34.56
C LEU A 33 -8.74 -14.57 -34.43
N GLN A 34 -8.42 -13.53 -35.20
CA GLN A 34 -7.13 -12.85 -35.09
C GLN A 34 -7.23 -11.79 -33.99
N PRO A 35 -6.23 -11.69 -33.09
CA PRO A 35 -6.22 -10.67 -32.06
C PRO A 35 -6.17 -9.27 -32.69
N ILE A 36 -6.62 -8.28 -31.93
CA ILE A 36 -6.48 -6.88 -32.31
C ILE A 36 -4.98 -6.55 -32.33
N ASP A 37 -4.52 -5.85 -33.37
CA ASP A 37 -3.11 -5.47 -33.49
C ASP A 37 -2.67 -4.67 -32.26
N SER A 38 -1.64 -5.14 -31.56
CA SER A 38 -1.07 -4.46 -30.40
C SER A 38 -0.52 -3.08 -30.72
N ASN A 39 -0.24 -2.80 -32.00
CA ASN A 39 0.23 -1.51 -32.51
C ASN A 39 -0.91 -0.57 -32.94
N ASP A 40 -2.17 -1.00 -32.91
CA ASP A 40 -3.33 -0.14 -33.20
C ASP A 40 -3.59 0.84 -32.03
N ASN A 41 -2.68 1.80 -31.86
CA ASN A 41 -2.78 2.81 -30.80
C ASN A 41 -4.10 3.58 -30.88
N ALA A 42 -4.66 3.78 -32.08
CA ALA A 42 -5.94 4.48 -32.26
C ALA A 42 -7.14 3.69 -31.71
N PHE A 43 -7.06 2.36 -31.69
CA PHE A 43 -8.03 1.52 -31.00
C PHE A 43 -7.84 1.58 -29.48
N TRP A 44 -6.62 1.31 -29.00
CA TRP A 44 -6.36 1.20 -27.57
C TRP A 44 -6.56 2.54 -26.83
N GLU A 45 -6.23 3.68 -27.45
CA GLU A 45 -6.42 5.02 -26.88
C GLU A 45 -7.87 5.32 -26.45
N ARG A 46 -8.86 4.61 -27.00
CA ARG A 46 -10.28 4.79 -26.66
C ARG A 46 -10.65 4.27 -25.27
N PHE A 47 -9.82 3.42 -24.66
CA PHE A 47 -10.07 2.92 -23.30
C PHE A 47 -9.79 3.97 -22.22
N TRP A 48 -9.07 5.04 -22.56
CA TRP A 48 -8.66 6.03 -21.57
C TRP A 48 -8.88 7.49 -22.00
N THR A 49 -9.15 7.75 -23.27
CA THR A 49 -9.45 9.10 -23.77
C THR A 49 -10.93 9.48 -23.55
N ASP A 50 -11.18 10.70 -23.04
CA ASP A 50 -12.46 11.42 -23.02
C ASP A 50 -13.60 10.92 -22.10
N ILE A 51 -13.28 10.18 -21.03
CA ILE A 51 -14.33 9.74 -20.10
C ILE A 51 -13.87 9.87 -18.65
N SER A 52 -14.61 10.63 -17.85
CA SER A 52 -14.61 10.47 -16.39
C SER A 52 -15.52 9.27 -16.05
N ILE A 53 -15.01 8.04 -16.22
CA ILE A 53 -15.76 6.81 -15.88
C ILE A 53 -15.73 6.67 -14.37
N SER A 54 -16.84 6.91 -13.68
CA SER A 54 -16.91 6.60 -12.24
C SER A 54 -16.62 5.12 -11.99
N VAL A 55 -16.19 4.75 -10.79
CA VAL A 55 -15.98 3.34 -10.43
C VAL A 55 -17.26 2.53 -10.69
N GLN A 56 -18.42 3.05 -10.35
CA GLN A 56 -19.71 2.39 -10.60
C GLN A 56 -19.96 2.19 -12.10
N ASP A 57 -19.68 3.20 -12.93
CA ASP A 57 -19.83 3.08 -14.38
C ASP A 57 -18.92 1.99 -14.95
N MET A 58 -17.69 1.84 -14.45
CA MET A 58 -16.75 0.81 -14.92
C MET A 58 -17.33 -0.60 -14.71
N PHE A 59 -17.94 -0.86 -13.56
CA PHE A 59 -18.54 -2.16 -13.23
C PHE A 59 -19.79 -2.45 -14.07
N VAL A 60 -20.53 -1.41 -14.49
CA VAL A 60 -21.70 -1.55 -15.38
C VAL A 60 -21.27 -1.74 -16.84
N LEU A 61 -20.24 -1.01 -17.29
CA LEU A 61 -19.78 -1.01 -18.67
C LEU A 61 -19.01 -2.28 -19.05
N ILE A 62 -18.38 -2.94 -18.07
CA ILE A 62 -17.62 -4.19 -18.27
C ILE A 62 -18.17 -5.29 -17.32
N PRO A 63 -19.25 -5.99 -17.72
CA PRO A 63 -19.85 -7.05 -16.93
C PRO A 63 -18.90 -8.23 -16.68
N ALA A 64 -19.09 -8.93 -15.56
CA ALA A 64 -18.24 -10.05 -15.14
C ALA A 64 -18.19 -11.18 -16.20
N ALA A 65 -19.35 -11.53 -16.75
CA ALA A 65 -19.46 -12.56 -17.77
C ALA A 65 -18.65 -12.24 -19.04
N GLU A 66 -18.54 -10.97 -19.40
CA GLU A 66 -17.79 -10.57 -20.59
C GLU A 66 -16.28 -10.58 -20.37
N ILE A 67 -15.81 -10.32 -19.15
CA ILE A 67 -14.39 -10.45 -18.83
C ILE A 67 -13.98 -11.92 -18.89
N ARG A 68 -14.81 -12.82 -18.36
CA ARG A 68 -14.57 -14.28 -18.47
C ARG A 68 -14.61 -14.75 -19.92
N ALA A 69 -15.61 -14.32 -20.71
CA ALA A 69 -15.67 -14.61 -22.14
C ALA A 69 -14.43 -14.06 -22.88
N LEU A 70 -13.98 -12.85 -22.56
CA LEU A 70 -12.75 -12.26 -23.11
C LEU A 70 -11.50 -13.08 -22.74
N ARG A 71 -11.39 -13.55 -21.49
CA ARG A 71 -10.30 -14.43 -21.03
C ARG A 71 -10.27 -15.74 -21.82
N GLU A 72 -11.43 -16.35 -22.06
CA GLU A 72 -11.55 -17.67 -22.69
C GLU A 72 -11.48 -17.61 -24.22
N GLU A 73 -12.18 -16.66 -24.84
CA GLU A 73 -12.33 -16.56 -26.30
C GLU A 73 -11.21 -15.73 -26.95
N SER A 74 -10.63 -14.78 -26.23
CA SER A 74 -9.63 -13.83 -26.77
C SER A 74 -8.56 -13.40 -25.75
N PRO A 75 -7.81 -14.36 -25.15
CA PRO A 75 -6.82 -14.09 -24.10
C PRO A 75 -5.75 -13.08 -24.52
N ASN A 76 -5.29 -13.09 -25.78
CA ASN A 76 -4.30 -12.13 -26.27
C ASN A 76 -4.78 -10.66 -26.20
N ASN A 77 -6.07 -10.42 -26.43
CA ASN A 77 -6.65 -9.07 -26.34
C ASN A 77 -6.71 -8.61 -24.88
N LEU A 78 -7.05 -9.51 -23.95
CA LEU A 78 -7.02 -9.24 -22.51
C LEU A 78 -5.61 -8.91 -22.03
N ALA A 79 -4.62 -9.73 -22.42
CA ALA A 79 -3.22 -9.52 -22.08
C ALA A 79 -2.73 -8.17 -22.61
N THR A 80 -3.03 -7.84 -23.88
CA THR A 80 -2.65 -6.57 -24.50
C THR A 80 -3.31 -5.39 -23.80
N LEU A 81 -4.60 -5.50 -23.43
CA LEU A 81 -5.31 -4.45 -22.70
C LEU A 81 -4.68 -4.16 -21.34
N SER A 82 -4.41 -5.21 -20.56
CA SER A 82 -3.76 -5.11 -19.25
C SER A 82 -2.35 -4.51 -19.36
N TYR A 83 -1.55 -4.99 -20.32
CA TYR A 83 -0.21 -4.44 -20.58
C TYR A 83 -0.27 -2.97 -20.96
N LYS A 84 -1.15 -2.58 -21.90
CA LYS A 84 -1.29 -1.19 -22.34
C LYS A 84 -1.72 -0.26 -21.20
N ALA A 85 -2.59 -0.72 -20.31
CA ALA A 85 -3.01 0.06 -19.14
C ALA A 85 -1.85 0.27 -18.15
N VAL A 86 -1.06 -0.76 -17.85
CA VAL A 86 0.14 -0.64 -16.99
C VAL A 86 1.23 0.23 -17.65
N GLU A 87 1.51 0.02 -18.94
CA GLU A 87 2.44 0.84 -19.73
C GLU A 87 2.04 2.32 -19.71
N LYS A 88 0.74 2.61 -19.85
CA LYS A 88 0.22 3.97 -19.79
C LYS A 88 0.41 4.58 -18.40
N LEU A 89 0.16 3.82 -17.33
CA LEU A 89 0.40 4.27 -15.96
C LEU A 89 1.86 4.59 -15.70
N SER A 90 2.80 3.72 -16.11
CA SER A 90 4.24 3.97 -15.95
C SER A 90 4.67 5.26 -16.65
N ARG A 91 4.27 5.45 -17.91
CA ARG A 91 4.63 6.65 -18.68
C ARG A 91 4.05 7.94 -18.09
N ILE A 92 2.83 7.89 -17.54
CA ILE A 92 2.21 9.05 -16.90
C ILE A 92 2.86 9.36 -15.56
N ALA A 93 3.21 8.33 -14.78
CA ALA A 93 3.96 8.47 -13.54
C ALA A 93 5.32 9.12 -13.83
N GLU A 94 6.09 8.60 -14.80
CA GLU A 94 7.39 9.14 -15.23
C GLU A 94 7.32 10.62 -15.64
N ALA A 95 6.20 11.05 -16.22
CA ALA A 95 5.96 12.43 -16.61
C ALA A 95 5.42 13.33 -15.48
N SER A 96 5.21 12.80 -14.27
CA SER A 96 4.66 13.49 -13.11
C SER A 96 3.30 14.16 -13.36
N PHE A 97 2.43 13.54 -14.16
CA PHE A 97 1.04 13.97 -14.38
C PHE A 97 0.86 15.45 -14.75
N PRO A 98 1.40 15.90 -15.89
CA PRO A 98 1.46 17.33 -16.23
C PRO A 98 0.09 17.96 -16.49
N THR A 99 -0.94 17.15 -16.76
CA THR A 99 -2.29 17.66 -17.06
C THR A 99 -3.38 16.91 -16.28
N ALA A 100 -4.51 17.59 -16.04
CA ALA A 100 -5.72 16.96 -15.47
C ALA A 100 -6.25 15.80 -16.34
N LYS A 101 -5.98 15.84 -17.65
CA LYS A 101 -6.30 14.75 -18.56
C LYS A 101 -5.47 13.50 -18.27
N ASP A 102 -4.20 13.66 -17.93
CA ASP A 102 -3.30 12.55 -17.58
C ASP A 102 -3.72 11.93 -16.23
N GLN A 103 -4.09 12.76 -15.26
CA GLN A 103 -4.66 12.28 -13.99
C GLN A 103 -5.93 11.44 -14.21
N GLN A 104 -6.85 11.92 -15.05
CA GLN A 104 -8.07 11.16 -15.38
C GLN A 104 -7.75 9.88 -16.17
N THR A 105 -6.77 9.92 -17.07
CA THR A 105 -6.29 8.77 -17.84
C THR A 105 -5.74 7.68 -16.90
N ALA A 106 -4.94 8.06 -15.91
CA ALA A 106 -4.42 7.14 -14.92
C ALA A 106 -5.53 6.52 -14.07
N LEU A 107 -6.49 7.33 -13.58
CA LEU A 107 -7.64 6.82 -12.83
C LEU A 107 -8.45 5.80 -13.66
N ASN A 108 -8.65 6.06 -14.96
CA ASN A 108 -9.32 5.11 -15.85
C ASN A 108 -8.56 3.79 -15.96
N CYS A 109 -7.22 3.84 -16.06
CA CYS A 109 -6.37 2.65 -16.09
C CYS A 109 -6.44 1.89 -14.76
N ILE A 110 -6.34 2.58 -13.62
CA ILE A 110 -6.45 2.01 -12.27
C ILE A 110 -7.80 1.29 -12.10
N ARG A 111 -8.91 1.94 -12.47
CA ARG A 111 -10.26 1.37 -12.39
C ARG A 111 -10.43 0.15 -13.29
N LEU A 112 -9.88 0.20 -14.50
CA LEU A 112 -9.92 -0.91 -15.46
C LEU A 112 -9.15 -2.11 -14.91
N LEU A 113 -7.92 -1.92 -14.44
CA LEU A 113 -7.10 -3.01 -13.88
C LEU A 113 -7.76 -3.61 -12.62
N THR A 114 -8.25 -2.76 -11.72
CA THR A 114 -9.05 -3.17 -10.54
C THR A 114 -10.25 -4.03 -10.94
N ARG A 115 -10.85 -3.74 -12.09
CA ARG A 115 -12.00 -4.49 -12.61
C ARG A 115 -11.61 -5.82 -13.27
N LEU A 116 -10.46 -5.89 -13.96
CA LEU A 116 -10.03 -7.05 -14.73
C LEU A 116 -9.35 -8.12 -13.87
N PHE A 117 -8.47 -7.72 -12.95
CA PHE A 117 -7.56 -8.64 -12.23
C PHE A 117 -8.25 -9.78 -11.48
N PRO A 118 -9.37 -9.57 -10.76
CA PRO A 118 -10.12 -10.66 -10.13
C PRO A 118 -10.43 -11.83 -11.08
N TYR A 119 -10.84 -11.51 -12.31
CA TYR A 119 -11.17 -12.51 -13.32
C TYR A 119 -9.94 -13.09 -14.00
N ILE A 120 -8.80 -12.41 -13.96
CA ILE A 120 -7.54 -13.00 -14.41
C ILE A 120 -7.07 -14.04 -13.38
N PHE A 121 -7.20 -13.75 -12.07
CA PHE A 121 -6.80 -14.67 -10.99
C PHE A 121 -7.65 -15.94 -10.89
N GLU A 122 -8.89 -15.91 -11.36
CA GLU A 122 -9.74 -17.11 -11.46
C GLU A 122 -9.14 -18.23 -12.32
N ASP A 123 -8.16 -17.93 -13.19
CA ASP A 123 -7.49 -18.90 -14.05
C ASP A 123 -6.00 -19.05 -13.66
N PRO A 124 -5.58 -20.20 -13.10
CA PRO A 124 -4.20 -20.50 -12.73
C PRO A 124 -3.16 -20.27 -13.84
N GLU A 125 -3.52 -20.46 -15.11
CA GLU A 125 -2.59 -20.32 -16.24
C GLU A 125 -2.10 -18.86 -16.40
N TRP A 126 -2.87 -17.91 -15.89
CA TRP A 126 -2.53 -16.49 -15.94
C TRP A 126 -1.59 -16.02 -14.84
N ARG A 127 -1.23 -16.85 -13.86
CA ARG A 127 -0.38 -16.40 -12.74
C ARG A 127 1.01 -15.95 -13.20
N SER A 128 1.59 -16.59 -14.21
CA SER A 128 2.88 -16.17 -14.77
C SER A 128 2.81 -14.89 -15.59
N PHE A 129 1.62 -14.47 -16.03
CA PHE A 129 1.44 -13.26 -16.85
C PHE A 129 1.98 -11.99 -16.18
N PHE A 130 1.78 -11.87 -14.86
CA PHE A 130 2.19 -10.69 -14.10
C PHE A 130 3.69 -10.65 -13.77
N TRP A 131 4.33 -11.82 -13.76
CA TRP A 131 5.72 -12.00 -13.33
C TRP A 131 6.65 -12.42 -14.47
N SER A 132 6.14 -12.50 -15.70
CA SER A 132 6.96 -12.75 -16.89
C SER A 132 7.70 -11.46 -17.27
N ALA A 133 9.03 -11.53 -17.34
CA ALA A 133 9.89 -10.39 -17.63
C ALA A 133 9.45 -9.69 -18.93
N LEU A 134 9.06 -8.42 -18.81
CA LEU A 134 8.82 -7.54 -19.93
C LEU A 134 10.14 -6.84 -20.33
N PRO A 135 10.35 -6.48 -21.60
CA PRO A 135 11.58 -5.80 -22.05
C PRO A 135 11.82 -4.41 -21.45
N LEU A 136 10.86 -3.87 -20.70
CA LEU A 136 10.88 -2.59 -20.02
C LEU A 136 10.42 -2.90 -18.58
N GLU A 137 11.33 -2.85 -17.61
CA GLU A 137 11.04 -3.21 -16.21
C GLU A 137 10.06 -2.19 -15.60
N PRO A 138 8.78 -2.54 -15.35
CA PRO A 138 7.77 -1.64 -14.80
C PRO A 138 7.72 -1.71 -13.26
N ASP A 139 8.79 -2.17 -12.61
CA ASP A 139 8.78 -2.74 -11.27
C ASP A 139 8.41 -1.77 -10.12
N SER A 140 8.20 -0.48 -10.38
CA SER A 140 7.84 0.48 -9.33
C SER A 140 6.72 1.45 -9.67
N ALA A 141 6.07 1.28 -10.84
CA ALA A 141 5.14 2.30 -11.33
C ALA A 141 3.99 2.57 -10.36
N VAL A 142 3.38 1.54 -9.75
CA VAL A 142 2.18 1.71 -8.90
C VAL A 142 2.51 2.39 -7.56
N ASP A 143 3.61 2.02 -6.93
CA ASP A 143 4.04 2.61 -5.64
C ASP A 143 4.54 4.04 -5.83
N ASP A 144 5.13 4.34 -6.99
CA ASP A 144 5.49 5.71 -7.38
C ASP A 144 4.26 6.63 -7.50
N LEU A 145 3.10 6.11 -7.96
CA LEU A 145 1.85 6.90 -8.02
C LEU A 145 1.42 7.40 -6.64
N LEU A 146 1.72 6.65 -5.56
CA LEU A 146 1.31 6.97 -4.18
C LEU A 146 2.03 8.19 -3.58
N PHE A 147 3.16 8.60 -4.17
CA PHE A 147 3.91 9.81 -3.80
C PHE A 147 4.11 10.76 -4.97
N CYS A 148 3.30 10.64 -6.01
CA CYS A 148 3.40 11.52 -7.16
C CYS A 148 2.89 12.94 -6.84
N PRO A 149 3.74 13.98 -6.99
CA PRO A 149 3.34 15.37 -6.82
C PRO A 149 2.13 15.76 -7.68
N ASP A 150 1.27 16.60 -7.12
CA ASP A 150 0.03 17.16 -7.68
C ASP A 150 -1.03 16.12 -8.11
N PHE A 151 -0.77 14.83 -7.91
CA PHE A 151 -1.72 13.74 -8.11
C PHE A 151 -2.15 13.11 -6.77
N THR A 152 -1.18 12.69 -5.95
CA THR A 152 -1.45 12.09 -4.63
C THR A 152 -0.78 12.85 -3.50
N VAL A 153 0.17 13.75 -3.76
CA VAL A 153 0.83 14.58 -2.73
C VAL A 153 1.01 16.00 -3.26
N HIS A 154 1.20 16.99 -2.37
CA HIS A 154 1.36 18.38 -2.82
C HIS A 154 2.77 18.60 -3.40
N SER A 155 2.90 19.27 -4.55
CA SER A 155 4.23 19.64 -5.05
C SER A 155 4.95 20.63 -4.13
N ILE A 156 6.20 20.32 -3.78
CA ILE A 156 7.07 21.19 -3.00
C ILE A 156 7.74 22.16 -3.97
N THR A 157 7.04 23.20 -4.39
CA THR A 157 7.68 24.26 -5.20
C THR A 157 8.60 25.10 -4.30
N LYS A 158 9.92 25.03 -4.53
CA LYS A 158 10.90 26.00 -3.96
C LYS A 158 10.53 27.41 -4.45
N SER A 159 9.73 28.12 -3.69
CA SER A 159 9.20 29.43 -4.05
C SER A 159 10.22 30.53 -3.70
N GLY A 160 11.09 30.88 -4.67
CA GLY A 160 11.78 32.19 -4.81
C GLY A 160 12.79 32.63 -3.72
N PRO A 161 13.68 33.59 -4.04
CA PRO A 161 14.68 34.09 -3.09
C PRO A 161 14.01 35.11 -2.14
N GLY A 162 13.55 34.66 -0.98
CA GLY A 162 13.02 35.59 0.03
C GLY A 162 12.15 34.98 1.13
N GLN A 163 11.71 33.73 0.99
CA GLN A 163 11.16 32.97 2.10
C GLN A 163 11.98 31.69 2.22
N SER A 164 13.09 31.79 2.96
CA SER A 164 13.69 30.62 3.58
C SER A 164 12.62 30.05 4.51
N TRP A 165 11.79 29.15 3.98
CA TRP A 165 11.08 28.19 4.80
C TRP A 165 12.13 27.64 5.74
N ASN A 166 11.93 27.89 7.04
CA ASN A 166 12.77 27.35 8.09
C ASN A 166 12.93 25.87 7.76
N ARG A 167 14.14 25.44 7.34
CA ARG A 167 14.52 24.04 7.41
C ARG A 167 14.24 23.67 8.85
N SER A 168 13.13 22.97 9.10
CA SER A 168 12.70 22.58 10.43
C SER A 168 13.93 22.10 11.16
N SER A 169 14.29 22.78 12.24
CA SER A 169 15.59 22.69 12.91
C SER A 169 15.88 21.32 13.51
N HIS A 170 15.08 20.30 13.21
CA HIS A 170 15.35 18.89 13.47
C HIS A 170 16.03 18.18 12.27
N TRP A 171 15.58 18.36 11.02
CA TRP A 171 16.18 17.67 9.86
C TRP A 171 17.53 18.27 9.44
N SER A 172 17.79 19.54 9.76
CA SER A 172 19.11 20.17 9.57
C SER A 172 20.12 19.86 10.69
N ILE A 173 19.68 19.32 11.84
CA ILE A 173 20.57 18.78 12.88
C ILE A 173 20.97 17.33 12.55
N ILE A 174 20.08 16.54 11.94
CA ILE A 174 20.32 15.15 11.55
C ILE A 174 21.33 15.02 10.39
N THR A 175 21.51 16.08 9.59
CA THR A 175 22.51 16.15 8.51
C THR A 175 23.86 16.71 8.96
N ARG A 176 24.06 17.00 10.25
CA ARG A 176 25.41 17.28 10.76
C ARG A 176 26.20 15.97 10.76
N PRO A 177 27.38 15.91 10.10
CA PRO A 177 28.19 14.70 10.12
C PRO A 177 28.57 14.40 11.56
N SER A 178 28.08 13.27 12.06
CA SER A 178 28.74 12.57 13.15
C SER A 178 30.22 12.43 12.76
N PRO A 179 31.19 12.61 13.67
CA PRO A 179 32.61 12.40 13.38
C PRO A 179 32.94 10.95 12.96
N PHE A 180 31.95 10.05 12.92
CA PHE A 180 32.05 8.68 12.40
C PHE A 180 31.42 8.47 11.01
N CYS A 181 30.83 9.48 10.36
CA CYS A 181 30.29 9.30 9.00
C CYS A 181 31.42 9.26 7.95
N PRO A 182 31.51 8.20 7.13
CA PRO A 182 32.45 8.17 6.00
C PRO A 182 32.17 9.31 5.00
N PRO A 183 33.18 9.84 4.29
CA PRO A 183 33.06 11.03 3.43
C PRO A 183 32.14 10.89 2.19
N MET A 184 31.42 9.78 2.03
CA MET A 184 30.62 9.49 0.83
C MET A 184 29.25 10.17 0.83
N CYS A 185 28.70 10.55 2.00
CA CYS A 185 27.36 11.17 2.10
C CYS A 185 27.30 12.66 1.70
N ALA A 186 28.44 13.32 1.42
CA ALA A 186 28.51 14.76 1.14
C ALA A 186 28.37 15.12 -0.37
N ARG A 187 28.01 14.16 -1.23
CA ARG A 187 27.90 14.35 -2.69
C ARG A 187 26.48 14.10 -3.21
N PHE A 188 25.54 14.96 -2.83
CA PHE A 188 24.33 15.17 -3.62
C PHE A 188 24.17 16.68 -3.81
N GLN A 189 24.74 17.20 -4.90
CA GLN A 189 24.51 18.56 -5.34
C GLN A 189 23.95 18.55 -6.77
N GLU A 190 22.67 18.91 -6.84
CA GLU A 190 21.93 19.65 -7.87
C GLU A 190 22.14 19.24 -9.34
N GLY A 191 21.26 18.37 -9.79
CA GLY A 191 20.77 18.29 -11.18
C GLY A 191 19.26 18.54 -11.23
N PRO A 192 18.64 18.66 -12.41
CA PRO A 192 17.19 18.76 -12.54
C PRO A 192 16.55 17.55 -11.83
N GLU A 193 15.55 17.78 -10.98
CA GLU A 193 15.00 16.78 -10.08
C GLU A 193 14.34 15.64 -10.89
N ASP A 194 15.09 14.56 -11.15
CA ASP A 194 14.53 13.29 -11.62
C ASP A 194 13.61 12.75 -10.51
N MET A 195 12.41 12.26 -10.87
CA MET A 195 11.45 11.71 -9.91
C MET A 195 12.04 10.60 -9.03
N HIS A 196 13.12 9.97 -9.47
CA HIS A 196 13.87 8.98 -8.69
C HIS A 196 14.77 9.55 -7.57
N THR A 197 14.88 10.87 -7.44
CA THR A 197 15.68 11.56 -6.41
C THR A 197 14.85 12.22 -5.31
N ILE A 198 13.52 12.13 -5.39
CA ILE A 198 12.59 12.70 -4.42
C ILE A 198 12.62 11.88 -3.13
N ASP A 199 12.85 12.53 -1.98
CA ASP A 199 12.71 11.87 -0.67
C ASP A 199 11.23 11.78 -0.30
N SER A 200 10.62 10.62 -0.59
CA SER A 200 9.22 10.31 -0.28
C SER A 200 8.85 10.50 1.20
N CYS A 201 9.82 10.55 2.11
CA CYS A 201 9.58 10.84 3.52
C CYS A 201 9.07 12.27 3.77
N GLU A 202 9.35 13.23 2.87
CA GLU A 202 8.78 14.59 2.95
C GLU A 202 7.28 14.61 2.64
N TYR A 203 6.76 13.55 2.00
CA TYR A 203 5.41 13.46 1.49
C TYR A 203 4.50 12.53 2.30
N ILE A 204 4.88 12.16 3.53
CA ILE A 204 4.03 11.37 4.43
C ILE A 204 2.66 12.03 4.56
N TRP A 205 1.58 11.27 4.38
CA TRP A 205 0.24 11.81 4.15
C TRP A 205 -0.45 12.42 5.38
N GLN A 206 0.06 12.13 6.58
CA GLN A 206 -0.57 12.48 7.84
C GLN A 206 0.48 12.56 8.97
N ALA A 207 0.35 13.57 9.82
CA ALA A 207 1.13 13.67 11.06
C ALA A 207 0.81 12.52 12.03
N GLY A 208 1.82 12.06 12.76
CA GLY A 208 1.72 10.98 13.74
C GLY A 208 3.10 10.39 14.06
N VAL A 209 3.17 9.07 14.10
CA VAL A 209 4.38 8.32 14.42
C VAL A 209 5.53 8.73 13.50
N GLY A 210 6.65 9.15 14.10
CA GLY A 210 7.87 9.53 13.38
C GLY A 210 7.72 10.71 12.41
N PHE A 211 6.59 11.42 12.41
CA PHE A 211 6.34 12.53 11.49
C PHE A 211 5.42 13.60 12.10
N ALA A 212 5.99 14.74 12.46
CA ALA A 212 5.26 15.81 13.15
C ALA A 212 4.54 16.80 12.22
N GLN A 213 4.91 16.86 10.94
CA GLN A 213 4.34 17.83 10.01
C GLN A 213 2.94 17.38 9.59
N ASN A 214 1.98 18.29 9.61
CA ASN A 214 0.62 18.00 9.16
C ASN A 214 0.43 18.56 7.74
N PRO A 215 0.45 17.72 6.69
CA PRO A 215 0.24 18.19 5.33
C PRO A 215 -1.15 18.81 5.18
N VAL A 216 -1.30 19.71 4.21
CA VAL A 216 -2.62 20.26 3.86
C VAL A 216 -3.52 19.11 3.41
N HIS A 217 -4.75 19.08 3.91
CA HIS A 217 -5.74 18.09 3.51
C HIS A 217 -6.28 18.40 2.12
N ASN A 218 -6.29 17.41 1.23
CA ASN A 218 -6.82 17.52 -0.13
C ASN A 218 -7.66 16.29 -0.46
N ALA A 219 -8.97 16.48 -0.61
CA ALA A 219 -9.92 15.40 -0.87
C ALA A 219 -9.69 14.69 -2.21
N ALA A 220 -9.14 15.39 -3.23
CA ALA A 220 -8.81 14.78 -4.50
C ALA A 220 -7.62 13.82 -4.36
N HIS A 221 -6.58 14.22 -3.61
CA HIS A 221 -5.45 13.34 -3.30
C HIS A 221 -5.90 12.11 -2.53
N ASP A 222 -6.81 12.26 -1.57
CA ASP A 222 -7.34 11.12 -0.81
C ASP A 222 -8.17 10.18 -1.68
N SER A 223 -8.99 10.72 -2.59
CA SER A 223 -9.70 9.92 -3.58
C SER A 223 -8.73 9.14 -4.47
N ASN A 224 -7.68 9.79 -4.97
CA ASN A 224 -6.69 9.15 -5.84
C ASN A 224 -5.91 8.05 -5.10
N ARG A 225 -5.43 8.33 -3.88
CA ARG A 225 -4.78 7.34 -2.99
C ARG A 225 -5.70 6.15 -2.74
N THR A 226 -6.98 6.39 -2.46
CA THR A 226 -7.98 5.34 -2.22
C THR A 226 -8.08 4.39 -3.41
N GLU A 227 -8.11 4.92 -4.65
CA GLU A 227 -8.20 4.07 -5.84
C GLU A 227 -6.93 3.28 -6.12
N ILE A 228 -5.76 3.87 -5.89
CA ILE A 228 -4.47 3.16 -6.03
C ILE A 228 -4.36 2.05 -4.98
N LEU A 229 -4.70 2.32 -3.72
CA LEU A 229 -4.68 1.32 -2.67
C LEU A 229 -5.72 0.20 -2.93
N LYS A 230 -6.87 0.50 -3.55
CA LYS A 230 -7.84 -0.53 -3.98
C LYS A 230 -7.29 -1.43 -5.10
N LEU A 231 -6.53 -0.86 -6.03
CA LEU A 231 -5.81 -1.66 -7.03
C LEU A 231 -4.77 -2.58 -6.36
N LEU A 232 -4.00 -2.06 -5.39
CA LEU A 232 -3.05 -2.87 -4.62
C LEU A 232 -3.75 -3.99 -3.83
N LEU A 233 -4.85 -3.70 -3.13
CA LEU A 233 -5.66 -4.74 -2.49
C LEU A 233 -6.16 -5.79 -3.47
N THR A 234 -6.52 -5.37 -4.69
CA THR A 234 -6.91 -6.29 -5.75
C THR A 234 -5.74 -7.22 -6.11
N CYS A 235 -4.53 -6.70 -6.29
CA CYS A 235 -3.33 -7.53 -6.50
C CYS A 235 -3.07 -8.48 -5.32
N PHE A 236 -3.19 -7.98 -4.08
CA PHE A 236 -3.00 -8.79 -2.87
C PHE A 236 -4.07 -9.87 -2.69
N SER A 237 -5.21 -9.76 -3.37
CA SER A 237 -6.29 -10.75 -3.29
C SER A 237 -6.06 -12.03 -4.08
N GLU A 238 -4.93 -12.18 -4.78
CA GLU A 238 -4.59 -13.39 -5.57
C GLU A 238 -4.82 -14.70 -4.80
N THR A 239 -4.46 -14.73 -3.51
CA THR A 239 -4.63 -15.91 -2.64
C THR A 239 -6.08 -16.34 -2.44
N MET A 240 -7.06 -15.44 -2.62
CA MET A 240 -8.49 -15.76 -2.52
C MET A 240 -9.00 -16.61 -3.70
N TYR A 241 -8.23 -16.69 -4.79
CA TYR A 241 -8.55 -17.46 -5.99
C TYR A 241 -7.77 -18.78 -6.07
N MET A 242 -7.07 -19.14 -4.99
CA MET A 242 -6.30 -20.38 -4.89
C MET A 242 -7.07 -21.44 -4.11
N GLU A 243 -6.78 -22.71 -4.37
CA GLU A 243 -7.24 -23.79 -3.49
C GLU A 243 -6.54 -23.70 -2.13
N ARG A 244 -7.19 -24.19 -1.07
CA ARG A 244 -6.68 -24.08 0.31
C ARG A 244 -5.27 -24.65 0.47
N GLU A 245 -4.99 -25.80 -0.15
CA GLU A 245 -3.68 -26.45 -0.05
C GLU A 245 -2.59 -25.64 -0.75
N GLU A 246 -2.92 -25.03 -1.89
CA GLU A 246 -2.02 -24.18 -2.67
C GLU A 246 -1.73 -22.85 -1.95
N ALA A 247 -2.78 -22.23 -1.40
CA ALA A 247 -2.70 -20.97 -0.67
C ALA A 247 -1.86 -21.08 0.62
N GLN A 248 -1.81 -22.27 1.24
CA GLN A 248 -0.99 -22.51 2.43
C GLN A 248 0.49 -22.73 2.12
N GLN A 249 0.82 -23.09 0.88
CA GLN A 249 2.19 -23.42 0.46
C GLN A 249 2.85 -22.30 -0.34
N THR A 250 2.06 -21.36 -0.86
CA THR A 250 2.52 -20.33 -1.78
C THR A 250 2.41 -18.96 -1.13
N GLN A 251 3.54 -18.27 -1.04
CA GLN A 251 3.56 -16.87 -0.63
C GLN A 251 2.97 -15.98 -1.72
N ASN A 252 2.17 -15.00 -1.34
CA ASN A 252 1.68 -13.98 -2.27
C ASN A 252 2.85 -13.11 -2.76
N LYS A 253 3.21 -13.25 -4.05
CA LYS A 253 4.34 -12.52 -4.65
C LYS A 253 4.14 -11.01 -4.65
N TRP A 254 2.91 -10.52 -4.80
CA TRP A 254 2.61 -9.08 -4.74
C TRP A 254 2.93 -8.51 -3.37
N VAL A 255 2.51 -9.21 -2.31
CA VAL A 255 2.78 -8.80 -0.92
C VAL A 255 4.27 -8.93 -0.61
N SER A 256 4.92 -10.02 -1.06
CA SER A 256 6.37 -10.20 -0.87
C SER A 256 7.15 -9.06 -1.51
N PHE A 257 6.84 -8.72 -2.77
CA PHE A 257 7.48 -7.62 -3.47
C PHE A 257 7.22 -6.27 -2.77
N PHE A 258 5.97 -5.96 -2.46
CA PHE A 258 5.58 -4.68 -1.84
C PHE A 258 6.21 -4.47 -0.46
N THR A 259 6.44 -5.54 0.30
CA THR A 259 7.05 -5.48 1.63
C THR A 259 8.55 -5.72 1.64
N SER A 260 9.17 -5.97 0.48
CA SER A 260 10.61 -6.24 0.36
C SER A 260 11.47 -4.97 0.39
N THR A 261 12.79 -5.14 0.49
CA THR A 261 13.77 -4.07 0.35
C THR A 261 13.80 -3.40 -1.03
N ASN A 262 13.16 -3.99 -2.05
CA ASN A 262 13.06 -3.38 -3.38
C ASN A 262 12.04 -2.25 -3.42
N ASN A 263 11.12 -2.18 -2.45
CA ASN A 263 10.19 -1.07 -2.33
C ASN A 263 10.84 0.12 -1.61
N ARG A 264 11.37 1.07 -2.39
CA ARG A 264 11.93 2.33 -1.88
C ARG A 264 10.96 3.21 -1.09
N HIS A 265 9.65 3.00 -1.26
CA HIS A 265 8.60 3.76 -0.58
C HIS A 265 8.04 3.06 0.66
N ALA A 266 8.56 1.88 1.04
CA ALA A 266 7.99 1.07 2.12
C ALA A 266 7.83 1.85 3.43
N LEU A 267 8.83 2.65 3.82
CA LEU A 267 8.77 3.44 5.04
C LEU A 267 7.75 4.59 4.99
N PRO A 268 7.80 5.52 4.02
CA PRO A 268 6.81 6.58 3.93
C PRO A 268 5.39 6.03 3.71
N LEU A 269 5.22 4.86 3.07
CA LEU A 269 3.94 4.16 2.99
C LEU A 269 3.48 3.68 4.36
N PHE A 270 4.34 2.94 5.08
CA PHE A 270 4.04 2.46 6.41
C PHE A 270 3.60 3.59 7.34
N ALA A 271 4.39 4.67 7.41
CA ALA A 271 4.08 5.84 8.23
C ALA A 271 2.77 6.51 7.80
N SER A 272 2.55 6.69 6.50
CA SER A 272 1.32 7.30 5.97
C SER A 272 0.07 6.50 6.28
N LEU A 273 0.09 5.18 6.03
CA LEU A 273 -1.04 4.29 6.30
C LEU A 273 -1.36 4.27 7.80
N LEU A 274 -0.34 4.09 8.65
CA LEU A 274 -0.49 4.05 10.10
C LEU A 274 -1.06 5.36 10.66
N ASN A 275 -0.50 6.49 10.22
CA ASN A 275 -0.91 7.80 10.72
C ASN A 275 -2.30 8.19 10.22
N VAL A 276 -2.66 7.88 8.97
CA VAL A 276 -4.02 8.11 8.44
C VAL A 276 -5.06 7.38 9.30
N VAL A 277 -4.83 6.12 9.64
CA VAL A 277 -5.75 5.34 10.49
C VAL A 277 -5.77 5.89 11.91
N CYS A 278 -4.61 6.07 12.55
CA CYS A 278 -4.54 6.46 13.96
C CYS A 278 -4.94 7.92 14.22
N ALA A 279 -4.84 8.82 13.23
CA ALA A 279 -5.28 10.21 13.33
C ALA A 279 -6.76 10.40 12.95
N TYR A 280 -7.43 9.41 12.35
CA TYR A 280 -8.80 9.57 11.87
C TYR A 280 -9.78 9.82 13.02
N ASP A 281 -10.59 10.88 12.89
CA ASP A 281 -11.65 11.22 13.83
C ASP A 281 -13.01 11.25 13.10
N PRO A 282 -13.85 10.21 13.28
CA PRO A 282 -15.15 10.12 12.61
C PRO A 282 -16.20 11.10 13.15
N VAL A 283 -15.93 11.74 14.30
CA VAL A 283 -16.87 12.67 14.95
C VAL A 283 -16.52 14.13 14.59
N GLY A 284 -15.25 14.43 14.37
CA GLY A 284 -14.75 15.75 14.00
C GLY A 284 -15.06 16.79 15.09
N PHE A 285 -15.78 17.87 14.73
CA PHE A 285 -16.12 18.95 15.68
C PHE A 285 -17.13 18.56 16.76
N GLY A 286 -17.63 17.31 16.79
CA GLY A 286 -18.61 16.89 17.80
C GLY A 286 -20.01 17.47 17.62
N VAL A 287 -20.28 18.06 16.45
CA VAL A 287 -21.59 18.66 16.13
C VAL A 287 -22.60 17.54 15.80
N PRO A 288 -23.77 17.50 16.45
CA PRO A 288 -24.84 16.56 16.12
C PRO A 288 -25.22 16.58 14.63
N TYR A 289 -25.36 15.40 14.03
CA TYR A 289 -25.75 15.18 12.62
C TYR A 289 -24.80 15.75 11.57
N ASN A 290 -23.56 16.13 11.94
CA ASN A 290 -22.56 16.65 11.01
C ASN A 290 -22.36 15.73 9.78
N HIS A 291 -22.33 14.42 10.01
CA HIS A 291 -22.16 13.39 8.98
C HIS A 291 -23.34 13.23 8.01
N LEU A 292 -24.50 13.81 8.31
CA LEU A 292 -25.64 13.88 7.37
C LEU A 292 -25.55 15.10 6.45
N MET A 293 -24.88 16.16 6.91
CA MET A 293 -24.78 17.43 6.21
C MET A 293 -23.49 17.53 5.38
N PHE A 294 -22.43 16.85 5.80
CA PHE A 294 -21.13 16.88 5.15
C PHE A 294 -20.63 15.47 4.87
N SER A 295 -20.18 15.24 3.64
CA SER A 295 -19.54 13.99 3.23
C SER A 295 -18.14 13.90 3.81
N ASP A 296 -17.86 12.80 4.49
CA ASP A 296 -16.52 12.48 4.95
C ASP A 296 -15.70 11.87 3.80
N SER A 297 -14.85 12.69 3.18
CA SER A 297 -13.99 12.26 2.08
C SER A 297 -12.79 11.43 2.53
N ARG A 298 -12.47 11.40 3.83
CA ARG A 298 -11.27 10.75 4.37
C ARG A 298 -11.54 9.30 4.76
N GLU A 299 -12.75 8.99 5.24
CA GLU A 299 -13.13 7.63 5.65
C GLU A 299 -12.80 6.54 4.60
N PRO A 300 -13.09 6.72 3.30
CA PRO A 300 -12.76 5.70 2.31
C PRO A 300 -11.26 5.40 2.21
N LEU A 301 -10.41 6.42 2.40
CA LEU A 301 -8.95 6.23 2.44
C LEU A 301 -8.54 5.46 3.70
N VAL A 302 -9.14 5.80 4.85
CA VAL A 302 -8.84 5.16 6.14
C VAL A 302 -9.18 3.68 6.11
N GLU A 303 -10.34 3.31 5.57
CA GLU A 303 -10.80 1.93 5.45
C GLU A 303 -9.81 1.09 4.62
N VAL A 304 -9.47 1.58 3.43
CA VAL A 304 -8.55 0.87 2.52
C VAL A 304 -7.12 0.85 3.10
N ALA A 305 -6.67 1.93 3.75
CA ALA A 305 -5.36 1.96 4.41
C ALA A 305 -5.26 0.93 5.54
N LEU A 306 -6.33 0.78 6.33
CA LEU A 306 -6.43 -0.21 7.39
C LEU A 306 -6.41 -1.64 6.84
N GLN A 307 -7.13 -1.92 5.75
CA GLN A 307 -7.10 -3.21 5.06
C GLN A 307 -5.70 -3.54 4.53
N VAL A 308 -5.04 -2.58 3.89
CA VAL A 308 -3.65 -2.75 3.42
C VAL A 308 -2.72 -3.04 4.58
N LEU A 309 -2.81 -2.30 5.69
CA LEU A 309 -2.02 -2.55 6.90
C LEU A 309 -2.20 -3.96 7.46
N CYS A 310 -3.43 -4.47 7.49
CA CYS A 310 -3.70 -5.83 7.96
C CYS A 310 -2.97 -6.89 7.12
N ILE A 311 -2.92 -6.70 5.79
CA ILE A 311 -2.25 -7.62 4.86
C ILE A 311 -0.73 -7.49 4.96
N VAL A 312 -0.18 -6.27 4.92
CA VAL A 312 1.29 -6.08 4.86
C VAL A 312 1.98 -6.34 6.20
N LEU A 313 1.24 -6.29 7.31
CA LEU A 313 1.72 -6.72 8.63
C LEU A 313 1.51 -8.21 8.88
N GLU A 314 0.92 -8.94 7.94
CA GLU A 314 0.84 -10.39 8.04
C GLU A 314 2.25 -10.98 7.84
N THR A 315 2.82 -11.49 8.92
CA THR A 315 4.01 -12.32 8.86
C THR A 315 3.55 -13.76 8.74
N GLU A 316 4.09 -14.51 7.78
CA GLU A 316 3.87 -15.96 7.72
C GLU A 316 4.38 -16.55 9.05
N LEU A 317 3.43 -16.93 9.91
CA LEU A 317 3.69 -17.85 10.99
C LEU A 317 4.01 -19.18 10.31
N THR A 318 5.27 -19.37 9.92
CA THR A 318 5.81 -20.70 9.60
C THR A 318 5.79 -21.53 10.88
N GLY A 319 4.59 -21.95 11.26
CA GLY A 319 4.30 -23.00 12.21
C GLY A 319 4.62 -24.32 11.56
N SER A 320 5.89 -24.58 11.27
CA SER A 320 6.39 -25.94 11.40
C SER A 320 6.30 -26.29 12.87
N TYR A 321 5.24 -26.98 13.28
CA TYR A 321 5.18 -27.66 14.57
C TYR A 321 6.48 -28.46 14.74
N PRO A 322 7.39 -28.07 15.66
CA PRO A 322 8.58 -28.86 15.85
C PRO A 322 8.17 -30.08 16.66
N THR A 323 8.23 -31.27 16.07
CA THR A 323 8.12 -32.53 16.79
C THR A 323 9.31 -32.79 17.73
N HIS A 324 10.19 -31.82 17.97
CA HIS A 324 11.23 -31.89 19.01
C HIS A 324 11.46 -30.52 19.68
N PRO A 325 11.57 -30.46 21.03
CA PRO A 325 11.75 -29.21 21.74
C PRO A 325 13.24 -28.81 21.74
N SER A 326 13.70 -28.12 20.70
CA SER A 326 15.01 -27.46 20.75
C SER A 326 15.23 -26.44 19.61
N HIS A 327 15.47 -25.18 20.01
CA HIS A 327 16.26 -24.14 19.32
C HIS A 327 15.69 -23.21 18.22
N GLY A 328 14.40 -23.23 17.86
CA GLY A 328 13.86 -22.34 16.80
C GLY A 328 13.55 -20.87 17.15
N TYR A 329 13.37 -20.51 18.44
CA TYR A 329 12.82 -19.19 18.82
C TYR A 329 13.84 -18.09 19.16
N ARG A 330 15.11 -18.24 18.76
CA ARG A 330 16.20 -17.38 19.26
C ARG A 330 16.71 -16.30 18.30
N ASN A 331 16.30 -16.30 17.03
CA ASN A 331 16.98 -15.49 16.00
C ASN A 331 16.37 -14.11 15.67
N LEU A 332 15.28 -13.67 16.30
CA LEU A 332 14.74 -12.31 16.07
C LEU A 332 14.92 -11.33 17.24
N VAL A 333 15.24 -11.82 18.46
CA VAL A 333 15.21 -10.97 19.68
C VAL A 333 16.46 -11.15 20.58
N GLY A 334 17.37 -12.08 20.27
CA GLY A 334 18.43 -12.50 21.20
C GLY A 334 19.85 -12.04 20.85
N ARG A 335 20.12 -10.74 20.77
CA ARG A 335 21.51 -10.23 20.85
C ARG A 335 21.67 -9.21 21.99
N MET A 336 21.23 -9.60 23.17
CA MET A 336 21.77 -9.08 24.43
C MET A 336 21.99 -10.28 25.36
N SER A 337 23.15 -10.27 26.03
CA SER A 337 23.63 -11.27 27.00
C SER A 337 24.35 -12.50 26.43
N SER A 338 25.68 -12.39 26.27
CA SER A 338 26.69 -13.15 27.04
C SER A 338 28.06 -13.04 26.36
N GLU A 339 29.02 -12.43 27.05
CA GLU A 339 30.45 -12.67 26.80
C GLU A 339 30.82 -14.05 27.35
N ALA A 340 31.60 -14.83 26.59
CA ALA A 340 32.77 -15.62 27.04
C ALA A 340 33.14 -16.72 26.01
N ASP A 341 34.43 -16.73 25.67
CA ASP A 341 35.30 -17.85 25.28
C ASP A 341 35.45 -18.37 23.82
N GLU A 342 36.68 -18.14 23.34
CA GLU A 342 37.63 -18.98 22.57
C GLU A 342 37.40 -19.43 21.11
N ALA A 343 38.10 -18.72 20.21
CA ALA A 343 39.15 -19.19 19.28
C ALA A 343 39.06 -20.57 18.55
N SER A 344 39.06 -20.48 17.21
CA SER A 344 39.94 -21.19 16.24
C SER A 344 39.29 -22.09 15.17
N SER A 345 39.76 -21.87 13.93
CA SER A 345 39.91 -22.79 12.79
C SER A 345 38.74 -23.00 11.79
N THR A 346 38.91 -22.34 10.65
CA THR A 346 38.73 -22.79 9.25
C THR A 346 38.04 -24.14 8.99
N THR A 347 36.94 -24.10 8.22
CA THR A 347 36.80 -24.83 6.95
C THR A 347 35.56 -24.34 6.20
N ALA A 348 35.77 -23.95 4.94
CA ALA A 348 34.73 -23.54 4.02
C ALA A 348 33.88 -24.76 3.62
N THR A 349 32.57 -24.66 3.85
CA THR A 349 31.59 -25.45 3.10
C THR A 349 30.36 -24.57 2.89
N SER A 350 30.01 -24.41 1.62
CA SER A 350 28.90 -23.64 1.05
C SER A 350 27.63 -23.68 1.90
N ALA A 351 27.33 -22.59 2.60
CA ALA A 351 26.02 -22.34 3.17
C ALA A 351 25.23 -21.49 2.17
N GLY A 352 24.10 -22.04 1.71
CA GLY A 352 23.15 -21.32 0.87
C GLY A 352 22.72 -20.03 1.55
N ASP A 353 22.69 -18.98 0.73
CA ASP A 353 22.27 -17.62 1.05
C ASP A 353 20.78 -17.64 1.46
N GLY A 354 20.54 -17.89 2.74
CA GLY A 354 19.22 -17.89 3.36
C GLY A 354 18.96 -16.55 4.05
N ILE A 355 19.11 -15.43 3.34
CA ILE A 355 18.48 -14.19 3.77
C ILE A 355 16.98 -14.44 3.58
N THR A 356 16.30 -14.81 4.67
CA THR A 356 14.84 -14.76 4.71
C THR A 356 14.45 -13.32 4.36
N GLU A 357 13.87 -13.09 3.18
CA GLU A 357 13.47 -11.76 2.74
C GLU A 357 12.63 -11.11 3.84
N MET A 358 13.15 -10.02 4.40
CA MET A 358 12.56 -9.39 5.55
C MET A 358 11.37 -8.54 5.12
N ASN A 359 10.16 -8.86 5.61
CA ASN A 359 9.02 -7.96 5.49
C ASN A 359 9.33 -6.65 6.25
N LEU A 360 9.55 -5.58 5.50
CA LEU A 360 9.92 -4.26 6.01
C LEU A 360 8.84 -3.66 6.91
N PHE A 361 7.56 -3.81 6.57
CA PHE A 361 6.45 -3.25 7.34
C PHE A 361 6.39 -3.87 8.73
N ALA A 362 6.51 -5.20 8.81
CA ALA A 362 6.60 -5.91 10.09
C ALA A 362 7.88 -5.55 10.86
N ASN A 363 9.01 -5.39 10.17
CA ASN A 363 10.25 -4.93 10.80
C ASN A 363 10.08 -3.54 11.43
N TYR A 364 9.51 -2.59 10.69
CA TYR A 364 9.27 -1.23 11.16
C TYR A 364 8.36 -1.24 12.38
N MET A 365 7.24 -1.96 12.31
CA MET A 365 6.30 -2.10 13.43
C MET A 365 6.95 -2.70 14.69
N SER A 366 7.83 -3.69 14.54
CA SER A 366 8.53 -4.35 15.66
C SER A 366 9.44 -3.40 16.47
N ARG A 367 9.83 -2.29 15.85
CA ARG A 367 10.86 -1.37 16.32
C ARG A 367 10.36 0.06 16.57
N ILE A 368 9.07 0.34 16.39
CA ILE A 368 8.46 1.57 16.91
C ILE A 368 8.59 1.54 18.44
N HIS A 369 9.67 2.09 18.98
CA HIS A 369 9.89 2.40 20.39
C HIS A 369 11.26 3.06 20.56
N ARG A 370 11.33 4.06 21.44
CA ARG A 370 12.56 4.76 21.79
C ARG A 370 13.30 4.04 22.93
N ASP A 371 13.97 2.93 22.64
CA ASP A 371 15.07 2.48 23.50
C ASP A 371 16.38 2.97 22.89
N GLU A 372 17.37 3.31 23.72
CA GLU A 372 18.71 3.71 23.27
C GLU A 372 19.24 2.66 22.30
N ILE A 373 19.19 2.97 21.00
CA ILE A 373 19.64 2.07 19.94
C ILE A 373 21.16 1.91 20.17
N PRO A 374 21.65 0.73 20.59
CA PRO A 374 23.08 0.52 20.73
C PRO A 374 23.75 0.80 19.39
N SER A 375 24.96 1.36 19.39
CA SER A 375 25.67 1.72 18.15
C SER A 375 25.86 0.56 17.16
N SER A 376 25.67 -0.68 17.63
CA SER A 376 25.69 -1.92 16.86
C SER A 376 24.39 -2.29 16.14
N VAL A 377 23.28 -1.57 16.40
CA VAL A 377 21.95 -1.82 15.81
C VAL A 377 21.68 -0.93 14.60
N TRP A 378 22.38 0.20 14.47
CA TRP A 378 22.49 0.90 13.19
C TRP A 378 22.92 -0.11 12.14
N THR A 379 22.17 -0.19 11.06
CA THR A 379 22.52 -1.12 9.99
C THR A 379 23.91 -0.75 9.46
N GLN A 380 24.86 -1.68 9.53
CA GLN A 380 26.19 -1.50 8.91
C GLN A 380 26.08 -1.42 7.38
N ASP A 381 24.92 -1.78 6.84
CA ASP A 381 24.61 -1.80 5.43
C ASP A 381 24.15 -0.41 4.93
N MET A 382 25.08 0.55 4.97
CA MET A 382 24.85 1.93 4.52
C MET A 382 24.51 2.04 3.02
N HIS A 383 24.51 0.93 2.27
CA HIS A 383 24.17 0.91 0.85
C HIS A 383 22.68 0.69 0.60
N ASN A 384 21.88 0.27 1.60
CA ASN A 384 20.44 0.08 1.45
C ASN A 384 19.68 1.36 1.87
N PRO A 385 19.07 2.11 0.93
CA PRO A 385 18.40 3.38 1.23
C PRO A 385 17.22 3.22 2.20
N CYS A 386 16.47 2.10 2.10
CA CYS A 386 15.31 1.82 2.95
C CYS A 386 15.73 1.65 4.41
N MET A 387 16.84 0.94 4.66
CA MET A 387 17.39 0.77 6.00
C MET A 387 17.90 2.08 6.59
N PHE A 388 18.54 2.92 5.79
CA PHE A 388 18.99 4.24 6.22
C PHE A 388 17.83 5.17 6.59
N GLN A 389 16.80 5.24 5.74
CA GLN A 389 15.59 6.01 6.04
C GLN A 389 14.93 5.52 7.33
N PHE A 390 14.91 4.21 7.55
CA PHE A 390 14.35 3.62 8.75
C PHE A 390 15.14 3.97 10.02
N ASP A 391 16.47 3.91 9.95
CA ASP A 391 17.36 4.34 11.04
C ASP A 391 17.08 5.82 11.41
N VAL A 392 16.83 6.70 10.43
CA VAL A 392 16.40 8.09 10.67
C VAL A 392 15.00 8.15 11.29
N PHE A 393 14.05 7.35 10.81
CA PHE A 393 12.70 7.31 11.37
C PHE A 393 12.68 6.90 12.83
N LEU A 394 13.43 5.87 13.21
CA LEU A 394 13.56 5.44 14.61
C LEU A 394 14.19 6.52 15.51
N PHE A 395 15.05 7.37 14.96
CA PHE A 395 15.58 8.52 15.70
C PHE A 395 14.51 9.58 16.01
N VAL A 396 13.49 9.70 15.15
CA VAL A 396 12.37 10.65 15.31
C VAL A 396 11.24 10.05 16.16
N VAL A 397 11.10 8.72 16.19
CA VAL A 397 10.13 8.03 17.03
C VAL A 397 10.35 8.36 18.51
N ASP A 398 9.29 8.75 19.20
CA ASP A 398 9.35 9.17 20.60
C ASP A 398 8.51 8.25 21.52
N SER A 399 8.51 8.56 22.81
CA SER A 399 7.76 7.78 23.81
C SER A 399 6.23 7.99 23.73
N GLN A 400 5.75 8.99 23.00
CA GLN A 400 4.33 9.32 22.84
C GLN A 400 3.70 8.60 21.65
N ASP A 401 4.50 8.04 20.73
CA ASP A 401 3.99 7.32 19.55
C ASP A 401 3.11 6.11 19.91
N PHE A 402 3.45 5.36 20.97
CA PHE A 402 2.55 4.32 21.49
C PHE A 402 1.23 4.86 22.00
N ALA A 403 1.24 6.03 22.65
CA ALA A 403 0.01 6.67 23.09
C ALA A 403 -0.82 7.13 21.88
N PHE A 404 -0.19 7.68 20.84
CA PHE A 404 -0.86 8.07 19.60
C PHE A 404 -1.56 6.89 18.93
N ILE A 405 -0.85 5.77 18.74
CA ILE A 405 -1.42 4.54 18.17
C ILE A 405 -2.59 4.04 19.02
N LEU A 406 -2.37 3.88 20.34
CA LEU A 406 -3.37 3.34 21.25
C LEU A 406 -4.62 4.23 21.33
N ASN A 407 -4.45 5.56 21.42
CA ASN A 407 -5.56 6.50 21.45
C ASN A 407 -6.36 6.48 20.14
N GLY A 408 -5.67 6.36 18.99
CA GLY A 408 -6.31 6.23 17.67
C GLY A 408 -7.18 4.98 17.57
N LEU A 409 -6.61 3.82 17.87
CA LEU A 409 -7.34 2.54 17.84
C LEU A 409 -8.50 2.52 18.84
N THR A 410 -8.27 2.99 20.06
CA THR A 410 -9.29 3.07 21.11
C THR A 410 -10.43 3.99 20.72
N ARG A 411 -10.14 5.16 20.12
CA ARG A 411 -11.17 6.09 19.63
C ARG A 411 -12.08 5.44 18.59
N LEU A 412 -11.51 4.73 17.63
CA LEU A 412 -12.29 4.09 16.57
C LEU A 412 -13.09 2.88 17.08
N LEU A 413 -12.50 2.03 17.92
CA LEU A 413 -13.19 0.88 18.53
C LEU A 413 -14.34 1.31 19.46
N ASN A 414 -14.22 2.44 20.16
CA ASN A 414 -15.29 2.95 21.03
C ASN A 414 -16.37 3.73 20.29
N ASN A 415 -16.19 4.06 19.01
CA ASN A 415 -17.17 4.87 18.27
C ASN A 415 -18.61 4.30 18.32
N PRO A 416 -18.84 2.97 18.18
CA PRO A 416 -20.16 2.37 18.37
C PRO A 416 -20.76 2.61 19.75
N LEU A 417 -19.92 2.64 20.79
CA LEU A 417 -20.32 2.78 22.19
C LEU A 417 -20.59 4.22 22.62
N GLN A 418 -20.17 5.21 21.83
CA GLN A 418 -20.42 6.61 22.15
C GLN A 418 -21.93 6.89 22.20
N GLN A 419 -22.42 7.20 23.40
CA GLN A 419 -23.79 7.62 23.65
C GLN A 419 -23.90 9.14 23.51
N THR A 420 -24.86 9.58 22.71
CA THR A 420 -25.28 10.98 22.66
C THR A 420 -26.73 11.10 23.08
N TYR A 421 -27.12 12.27 23.60
CA TYR A 421 -28.50 12.55 23.98
C TYR A 421 -29.47 12.44 22.79
N LEU A 422 -28.97 12.71 21.58
CA LEU A 422 -29.74 12.69 20.35
C LEU A 422 -29.48 11.37 19.59
N PRO A 423 -30.50 10.52 19.36
CA PRO A 423 -30.35 9.27 18.64
C PRO A 423 -29.80 9.48 17.22
N GLY A 424 -28.80 8.68 16.82
CA GLY A 424 -28.20 8.76 15.49
C GLY A 424 -27.44 10.07 15.21
N SER A 425 -27.12 10.86 16.24
CA SER A 425 -26.48 12.15 16.04
C SER A 425 -24.98 12.08 15.74
N THR A 426 -24.35 10.93 15.98
CA THR A 426 -22.93 10.69 15.71
C THR A 426 -22.76 9.65 14.62
N LYS A 427 -21.72 9.85 13.80
CA LYS A 427 -21.35 8.88 12.76
C LYS A 427 -20.90 7.59 13.40
N LYS A 428 -21.30 6.46 12.82
CA LYS A 428 -20.89 5.12 13.25
C LYS A 428 -19.98 4.50 12.19
N VAL A 429 -18.74 4.20 12.57
CA VAL A 429 -17.76 3.57 11.67
C VAL A 429 -17.98 2.06 11.60
N GLN A 430 -17.75 1.47 10.43
CA GLN A 430 -18.00 0.05 10.15
C GLN A 430 -16.70 -0.70 9.77
N MET A 431 -15.63 -0.48 10.53
CA MET A 431 -14.29 -1.05 10.27
C MET A 431 -13.71 -1.76 11.50
N HIS A 432 -14.58 -2.27 12.38
CA HIS A 432 -14.17 -2.84 13.67
C HIS A 432 -13.40 -4.15 13.51
N GLN A 433 -13.71 -4.97 12.48
CA GLN A 433 -13.03 -6.24 12.26
C GLN A 433 -11.55 -6.02 11.93
N GLU A 434 -11.27 -5.12 11.00
CA GLU A 434 -9.91 -4.79 10.60
C GLU A 434 -9.14 -4.06 11.71
N LEU A 435 -9.81 -3.21 12.50
CA LEU A 435 -9.19 -2.59 13.68
C LEU A 435 -8.75 -3.63 14.71
N LEU A 436 -9.57 -4.66 14.96
CA LEU A 436 -9.23 -5.75 15.86
C LEU A 436 -8.06 -6.58 15.34
N VAL A 437 -8.04 -6.88 14.04
CA VAL A 437 -6.92 -7.58 13.38
C VAL A 437 -5.64 -6.75 13.48
N LEU A 438 -5.69 -5.47 13.13
CA LEU A 438 -4.53 -4.57 13.23
C LEU A 438 -3.99 -4.50 14.67
N PHE A 439 -4.87 -4.28 15.64
CA PHE A 439 -4.49 -4.23 17.06
C PHE A 439 -3.83 -5.54 17.51
N TRP A 440 -4.42 -6.68 17.15
CA TRP A 440 -3.86 -8.00 17.44
C TRP A 440 -2.46 -8.16 16.83
N ARG A 441 -2.30 -7.88 15.53
CA ARG A 441 -1.01 -7.97 14.82
C ARG A 441 0.04 -7.06 15.41
N MET A 442 -0.28 -5.81 15.74
CA MET A 442 0.64 -4.88 16.38
C MET A 442 1.17 -5.43 17.71
N CYS A 443 0.29 -6.03 18.51
CA CYS A 443 0.66 -6.64 19.79
C CYS A 443 1.47 -7.94 19.62
N GLU A 444 1.21 -8.71 18.57
CA GLU A 444 2.01 -9.88 18.20
C GLU A 444 3.44 -9.49 17.81
N ILE A 445 3.56 -8.51 16.91
CA ILE A 445 4.83 -8.05 16.31
C ILE A 445 5.68 -7.27 17.32
N ASN A 446 5.07 -6.36 18.09
CA ASN A 446 5.78 -5.48 19.01
C ASN A 446 5.40 -5.78 20.47
N LYS A 447 6.19 -6.60 21.15
CA LYS A 447 5.95 -6.98 22.56
C LYS A 447 6.04 -5.78 23.51
N LYS A 448 6.77 -4.72 23.16
CA LYS A 448 6.84 -3.49 23.98
C LYS A 448 5.54 -2.71 23.87
N PHE A 449 4.92 -2.66 22.68
CA PHE A 449 3.58 -2.12 22.52
C PHE A 449 2.56 -2.92 23.34
N MET A 450 2.57 -4.26 23.25
CA MET A 450 1.71 -5.12 24.07
C MET A 450 1.87 -4.82 25.57
N TYR A 451 3.12 -4.73 26.06
CA TYR A 451 3.40 -4.40 27.45
C TYR A 451 2.93 -3.00 27.85
N TYR A 452 3.13 -2.02 26.96
CA TYR A 452 2.62 -0.66 27.13
C TYR A 452 1.09 -0.65 27.28
N VAL A 453 0.38 -1.37 26.40
CA VAL A 453 -1.07 -1.51 26.47
C VAL A 453 -1.48 -2.10 27.82
N LEU A 454 -0.92 -3.25 28.21
CA LEU A 454 -1.24 -3.94 29.48
C LEU A 454 -0.96 -3.10 30.72
N LYS A 455 0.02 -2.19 30.66
CA LYS A 455 0.34 -1.25 31.76
C LYS A 455 -0.46 0.04 31.71
N SER A 456 -1.02 0.39 30.56
CA SER A 456 -1.80 1.62 30.41
C SER A 456 -3.09 1.51 31.23
N SER A 457 -3.60 2.65 31.70
CA SER A 457 -4.95 2.70 32.28
C SER A 457 -6.06 2.49 31.24
N GLN A 458 -5.72 2.46 29.95
CA GLN A 458 -6.66 2.39 28.82
C GLN A 458 -7.03 0.96 28.41
N VAL A 459 -6.54 -0.07 29.11
CA VAL A 459 -6.89 -1.48 28.81
C VAL A 459 -8.40 -1.70 28.81
N LEU A 460 -9.12 -1.09 29.76
CA LEU A 460 -10.58 -1.19 29.81
C LEU A 460 -11.24 -0.52 28.61
N ASP A 461 -10.69 0.60 28.14
CA ASP A 461 -11.18 1.30 26.95
C ASP A 461 -11.00 0.47 25.67
N LEU A 462 -10.12 -0.54 25.67
CA LEU A 462 -10.04 -1.55 24.60
C LEU A 462 -10.94 -2.76 24.85
N LEU A 463 -10.95 -3.30 26.08
CA LEU A 463 -11.68 -4.53 26.39
C LEU A 463 -13.19 -4.37 26.24
N VAL A 464 -13.75 -3.22 26.62
CA VAL A 464 -15.19 -2.97 26.53
C VAL A 464 -15.70 -3.01 25.08
N PRO A 465 -15.13 -2.27 24.10
CA PRO A 465 -15.58 -2.39 22.71
C PRO A 465 -15.29 -3.76 22.11
N ILE A 466 -14.21 -4.45 22.48
CA ILE A 466 -13.97 -5.84 22.05
C ILE A 466 -15.12 -6.74 22.51
N LEU A 467 -15.51 -6.69 23.79
CA LEU A 467 -16.60 -7.49 24.34
C LEU A 467 -17.95 -7.12 23.72
N TYR A 468 -18.19 -5.84 23.45
CA TYR A 468 -19.38 -5.37 22.74
C TYR A 468 -19.47 -6.01 21.35
N HIS A 469 -18.41 -5.94 20.55
CA HIS A 469 -18.38 -6.52 19.20
C HIS A 469 -18.50 -8.05 19.22
N LEU A 470 -17.88 -8.72 20.20
CA LEU A 470 -18.04 -10.17 20.38
C LEU A 470 -19.49 -10.56 20.71
N ASN A 471 -20.18 -9.78 21.55
CA ASN A 471 -21.58 -10.03 21.88
C ASN A 471 -22.52 -9.74 20.71
N ASP A 472 -22.25 -8.68 19.95
CA ASP A 472 -22.99 -8.32 18.75
C ASP A 472 -22.84 -9.41 17.67
N ALA A 473 -21.61 -9.86 17.41
CA ALA A 473 -21.34 -10.96 16.49
C ALA A 473 -21.99 -12.29 16.90
N ARG A 474 -22.19 -12.53 18.20
CA ARG A 474 -22.95 -13.70 18.68
C ARG A 474 -24.44 -13.63 18.32
N SER A 475 -24.95 -12.44 18.06
CA SER A 475 -26.35 -12.16 17.74
C SER A 475 -26.62 -12.17 16.23
N ASP A 476 -25.56 -12.23 15.41
CA ASP A 476 -25.61 -12.37 13.95
C ASP A 476 -25.79 -13.87 13.59
N PRO A 477 -26.88 -14.26 12.88
CA PRO A 477 -27.28 -15.66 12.69
C PRO A 477 -26.41 -16.50 11.75
#